data_AF-A0A2J8ICQ8-F1
#
_entry.id   AF-A0A2J8ICQ8-F1
#
_cell.length_a   1.000
_cell.length_b   1.000
_cell.length_c   1.000
_cell.angle_alpha   90.00
_cell.angle_beta   90.00
_cell.angle_gamma   90.00
#
_symmetry.space_group_name_H-M   'P 1'
#
loop_
_entity.id
_entity.type
_entity.pdbx_description
1 polymer ?
#
loop_
_entity_poly.entity_id
_entity_poly.type
_entity_poly.pdbx_seq_one_letter_code
_entity_poly.pdbx_strand_id
1 'polypeptide(L)'
;MTGDQGYDVVLVLGQSNASGTNTDFDPKGPDARDPRIMTFPATGDATGRIVPATEPLAPIGGHPPGGMGPGGPFAALLLTTLPPGRRILIVPATMGGTGFRRHGTYPGVWKAGLDLDGAPNLLSMAIDHLRKALSSAGHGSRVAAALWQQGEADRGRSEAEYAADLDELIATIRREVPEASRAPFLVGGPPKERVRAYPDHAGVDNALRKTPARTANTGYAEPPPFGYVNDGTTHLTAQGQRILGGNYFRSYTRLEHPAGLTVDALRRPGAGAGASDGPQTYNQENR
;
A
#
# COMPACT_ATOMS: atom_id res chain seq x y z
N MET A 1 -30.11 -2.37 -2.57
CA MET A 1 -29.04 -3.09 -3.31
C MET A 1 -28.09 -3.63 -2.26
N THR A 2 -27.91 -4.95 -2.18
CA THR A 2 -26.98 -5.56 -1.20
C THR A 2 -25.54 -5.19 -1.58
N GLY A 3 -24.66 -4.97 -0.60
CA GLY A 3 -23.29 -4.48 -0.79
C GLY A 3 -22.31 -5.48 -1.45
N ASP A 4 -22.81 -6.49 -2.15
CA ASP A 4 -22.07 -7.68 -2.59
C ASP A 4 -21.42 -7.53 -3.97
N GLN A 5 -21.59 -6.37 -4.62
CA GLN A 5 -21.09 -6.05 -5.96
C GLN A 5 -20.39 -4.68 -5.96
N GLY A 6 -19.56 -4.41 -6.96
CA GLY A 6 -18.80 -3.17 -7.13
C GLY A 6 -17.33 -3.29 -6.73
N TYR A 7 -16.61 -2.18 -6.82
CA TYR A 7 -15.16 -2.14 -6.56
C TYR A 7 -14.82 -1.69 -5.13
N ASP A 8 -13.89 -2.39 -4.51
CA ASP A 8 -13.06 -1.88 -3.43
C ASP A 8 -11.86 -1.15 -4.06
N VAL A 9 -11.89 0.17 -4.02
CA VAL A 9 -10.86 1.02 -4.61
C VAL A 9 -9.70 1.16 -3.64
N VAL A 10 -8.49 0.84 -4.11
CA VAL A 10 -7.23 1.01 -3.38
C VAL A 10 -6.43 2.10 -4.05
N LEU A 11 -6.33 3.26 -3.41
CA LEU A 11 -5.49 4.36 -3.86
C LEU A 11 -4.04 4.10 -3.43
N VAL A 12 -3.08 4.19 -4.34
CA VAL A 12 -1.65 4.03 -4.04
C VAL A 12 -0.94 5.35 -4.33
N LEU A 13 -0.33 5.94 -3.31
CA LEU A 13 0.31 7.25 -3.32
C LEU A 13 1.77 7.18 -2.90
N GLY A 14 2.53 8.18 -3.32
CA GLY A 14 3.90 8.41 -2.86
C GLY A 14 4.91 8.32 -3.99
N GLN A 15 6.11 7.82 -3.68
CA GLN A 15 7.26 7.90 -4.60
C GLN A 15 7.71 6.53 -5.15
N SER A 16 9.00 6.37 -5.41
CA SER A 16 9.57 5.20 -6.10
C SER A 16 9.24 3.87 -5.42
N ASN A 17 9.25 3.79 -4.08
CA ASN A 17 8.84 2.57 -3.39
C ASN A 17 7.32 2.33 -3.40
N ALA A 18 6.49 3.36 -3.58
CA ALA A 18 5.06 3.18 -3.83
C ALA A 18 4.81 2.62 -5.23
N SER A 19 5.54 3.14 -6.21
CA SER A 19 5.45 2.69 -7.61
C SER A 19 6.07 1.31 -7.84
N GLY A 20 7.15 1.01 -7.12
CA GLY A 20 8.05 -0.10 -7.42
C GLY A 20 9.13 0.27 -8.43
N THR A 21 10.38 -0.11 -8.15
CA THR A 21 11.53 0.01 -9.06
C THR A 21 12.34 -1.28 -9.17
N ASN A 22 11.86 -2.36 -8.54
CA ASN A 22 12.47 -3.67 -8.64
C ASN A 22 12.31 -4.27 -10.05
N THR A 23 13.26 -5.13 -10.41
CA THR A 23 13.25 -5.90 -11.65
C THR A 23 13.11 -7.41 -11.40
N ASP A 24 13.05 -7.84 -10.14
CA ASP A 24 12.98 -9.24 -9.70
C ASP A 24 11.54 -9.72 -9.42
N PHE A 25 10.53 -9.02 -9.94
CA PHE A 25 9.13 -9.45 -9.87
C PHE A 25 8.79 -10.48 -10.96
N ASP A 26 7.81 -11.34 -10.70
CA ASP A 26 7.36 -12.39 -11.61
C ASP A 26 5.82 -12.33 -11.78
N PRO A 27 5.33 -11.65 -12.83
CA PRO A 27 3.90 -11.45 -13.08
C PRO A 27 3.18 -12.73 -13.54
N LYS A 28 3.91 -13.83 -13.79
CA LYS A 28 3.34 -15.13 -14.15
C LYS A 28 3.41 -16.15 -13.01
N GLY A 29 4.24 -15.88 -11.99
CA GLY A 29 4.34 -16.69 -10.78
C GLY A 29 3.75 -15.96 -9.57
N PRO A 30 4.53 -15.70 -8.50
CA PRO A 30 4.01 -15.15 -7.25
C PRO A 30 3.39 -13.75 -7.36
N ASP A 31 3.66 -13.00 -8.44
CA ASP A 31 3.08 -11.66 -8.66
C ASP A 31 1.96 -11.65 -9.72
N ALA A 32 1.53 -12.81 -10.19
CA ALA A 32 0.29 -12.91 -10.95
C ALA A 32 -0.90 -12.39 -10.12
N ARG A 33 -1.88 -11.79 -10.78
CA ARG A 33 -3.06 -11.19 -10.13
C ARG A 33 -4.32 -11.99 -10.46
N ASP A 34 -5.17 -12.15 -9.44
CA ASP A 34 -6.54 -12.67 -9.63
C ASP A 34 -7.28 -11.76 -10.63
N PRO A 35 -8.05 -12.30 -11.60
CA PRO A 35 -8.81 -11.50 -12.57
C PRO A 35 -9.80 -10.49 -11.97
N ARG A 36 -10.12 -10.59 -10.67
CA ARG A 36 -10.92 -9.60 -9.93
C ARG A 36 -10.11 -8.41 -9.41
N ILE A 37 -8.79 -8.42 -9.56
CA ILE A 37 -7.92 -7.29 -9.25
C ILE A 37 -7.68 -6.52 -10.55
N MET A 38 -8.27 -5.34 -10.60
CA MET A 38 -8.20 -4.43 -11.74
C MET A 38 -7.33 -3.23 -11.38
N THR A 39 -6.93 -2.47 -12.39
CA THR A 39 -6.28 -1.17 -12.22
C THR A 39 -6.92 -0.11 -13.11
N PHE A 40 -6.77 1.15 -12.72
CA PHE A 40 -7.13 2.33 -13.50
C PHE A 40 -5.84 3.09 -13.88
N PRO A 41 -5.20 2.77 -15.02
CA PRO A 41 -3.95 3.38 -15.46
C PRO A 41 -4.09 4.89 -15.67
N ALA A 42 -3.06 5.65 -15.28
CA ALA A 42 -2.96 7.07 -15.60
C ALA A 42 -2.08 7.37 -16.82
N THR A 43 -1.36 6.36 -17.32
CA THR A 43 -0.46 6.45 -18.48
C THR A 43 -0.56 5.21 -19.38
N GLY A 44 -0.12 5.34 -20.63
CA GLY A 44 -0.15 4.28 -21.66
C GLY A 44 -1.50 4.09 -22.34
N ASP A 45 -1.61 3.09 -23.22
CA ASP A 45 -2.79 2.87 -24.07
C ASP A 45 -4.08 2.58 -23.29
N ALA A 46 -3.95 2.03 -22.09
CA ALA A 46 -5.08 1.71 -21.21
C ALA A 46 -5.51 2.88 -20.31
N THR A 47 -4.92 4.08 -20.48
CA THR A 47 -5.26 5.27 -19.68
C THR A 47 -6.77 5.51 -19.65
N GLY A 48 -7.30 5.74 -18.45
CA GLY A 48 -8.71 6.06 -18.27
C GLY A 48 -9.67 4.88 -18.43
N ARG A 49 -9.17 3.64 -18.51
CA ARG A 49 -9.98 2.42 -18.61
C ARG A 49 -9.66 1.46 -17.48
N ILE A 50 -10.68 0.77 -16.96
CA ILE A 50 -10.49 -0.31 -16.00
C ILE A 50 -10.02 -1.55 -16.76
N VAL A 51 -8.82 -2.04 -16.42
CA VAL A 51 -8.19 -3.22 -17.06
C VAL A 51 -7.65 -4.17 -15.99
N PRO A 52 -7.43 -5.47 -16.29
CA PRO A 52 -6.78 -6.38 -15.34
C PRO A 52 -5.45 -5.81 -14.84
N ALA A 53 -5.19 -5.92 -13.54
CA ALA A 53 -3.93 -5.43 -12.98
C ALA A 53 -2.77 -6.34 -13.37
N THR A 54 -1.68 -5.76 -13.84
CA THR A 54 -0.41 -6.44 -14.10
C THR A 54 0.72 -5.50 -13.74
N GLU A 55 1.74 -6.00 -13.06
CA GLU A 55 2.92 -5.20 -12.72
C GLU A 55 3.80 -4.98 -13.97
N PRO A 56 4.47 -3.82 -14.09
CA PRO A 56 4.35 -2.63 -13.23
C PRO A 56 3.05 -1.85 -13.47
N LEU A 57 2.44 -1.32 -12.39
CA LEU A 57 1.27 -0.44 -12.50
C LEU A 57 1.62 0.92 -13.11
N ALA A 58 0.73 1.47 -13.93
CA ALA A 58 0.96 2.68 -14.72
C ALA A 58 0.52 3.98 -14.00
N PRO A 59 1.48 4.78 -13.49
CA PRO A 59 1.21 5.87 -12.55
C PRO A 59 0.95 7.23 -13.25
N ILE A 60 0.66 8.25 -12.44
CA ILE A 60 0.29 9.61 -12.90
C ILE A 60 1.48 10.39 -13.49
N GLY A 61 1.16 11.50 -14.18
CA GLY A 61 2.13 12.53 -14.57
C GLY A 61 3.20 12.10 -15.55
N GLY A 62 2.93 11.08 -16.37
CA GLY A 62 3.89 10.58 -17.36
C GLY A 62 5.05 9.80 -16.74
N HIS A 63 5.00 9.49 -15.44
CA HIS A 63 6.04 8.70 -14.79
C HIS A 63 6.05 7.28 -15.40
N PRO A 64 7.20 6.81 -15.91
CA PRO A 64 7.27 5.48 -16.48
C PRO A 64 7.00 4.43 -15.40
N PRO A 65 6.20 3.38 -15.71
CA PRO A 65 6.08 2.22 -14.84
C PRO A 65 7.46 1.60 -14.61
N GLY A 66 7.83 1.36 -13.35
CA GLY A 66 9.12 0.79 -12.97
C GLY A 66 9.05 -0.71 -12.76
N GLY A 67 8.68 -1.09 -11.54
CA GLY A 67 8.56 -2.48 -11.08
C GLY A 67 7.28 -2.71 -10.28
N MET A 68 7.30 -3.70 -9.40
CA MET A 68 6.16 -3.98 -8.51
C MET A 68 6.20 -3.10 -7.25
N GLY A 69 5.12 -2.36 -6.97
CA GLY A 69 4.90 -1.68 -5.69
C GLY A 69 4.16 -2.53 -4.66
N PRO A 70 3.85 -2.00 -3.46
CA PRO A 70 3.13 -2.75 -2.42
C PRO A 70 1.61 -2.84 -2.69
N GLY A 71 1.09 -2.06 -3.64
CA GLY A 71 -0.34 -2.00 -3.96
C GLY A 71 -0.92 -3.32 -4.45
N GLY A 72 -0.21 -4.01 -5.36
CA GLY A 72 -0.61 -5.32 -5.86
C GLY A 72 -0.66 -6.39 -4.75
N PRO A 73 0.42 -6.60 -3.97
CA PRO A 73 0.41 -7.53 -2.84
C PRO A 73 -0.65 -7.21 -1.78
N PHE A 74 -0.87 -5.92 -1.46
CA PHE A 74 -1.95 -5.51 -0.56
C PHE A 74 -3.34 -5.89 -1.12
N ALA A 75 -3.59 -5.58 -2.39
CA ALA A 75 -4.85 -5.90 -3.06
C ALA A 75 -5.12 -7.41 -3.08
N ALA A 76 -4.10 -8.24 -3.33
CA ALA A 76 -4.25 -9.69 -3.31
C ALA A 76 -4.75 -10.20 -1.95
N LEU A 77 -4.22 -9.66 -0.85
CA LEU A 77 -4.66 -10.01 0.49
C LEU A 77 -6.05 -9.47 0.82
N LEU A 78 -6.33 -8.21 0.46
CA LEU A 78 -7.66 -7.62 0.63
C LEU A 78 -8.74 -8.44 -0.08
N LEU A 79 -8.46 -8.94 -1.29
CA LEU A 79 -9.44 -9.70 -2.06
C LEU A 79 -9.93 -10.95 -1.32
N THR A 80 -9.08 -11.58 -0.51
CA THR A 80 -9.42 -12.78 0.25
C THR A 80 -10.47 -12.54 1.34
N THR A 81 -10.69 -11.28 1.72
CA THR A 81 -11.70 -10.90 2.73
C THR A 81 -12.99 -10.40 2.11
N LEU A 82 -13.05 -10.27 0.78
CA LEU A 82 -14.21 -9.72 0.09
C LEU A 82 -15.18 -10.82 -0.34
N PRO A 83 -16.50 -10.55 -0.33
CA PRO A 83 -17.48 -11.40 -0.99
C PRO A 83 -17.10 -11.73 -2.44
N PRO A 84 -17.43 -12.94 -2.96
CA PRO A 84 -17.02 -13.37 -4.29
C PRO A 84 -17.41 -12.42 -5.44
N GLY A 85 -18.52 -11.69 -5.30
CA GLY A 85 -19.01 -10.73 -6.29
C GLY A 85 -18.27 -9.38 -6.32
N ARG A 86 -17.41 -9.10 -5.34
CA ARG A 86 -16.65 -7.85 -5.27
C ARG A 86 -15.32 -7.98 -6.00
N ARG A 87 -14.85 -6.84 -6.50
CA ARG A 87 -13.58 -6.69 -7.22
C ARG A 87 -12.74 -5.62 -6.56
N ILE A 88 -11.45 -5.61 -6.84
CA ILE A 88 -10.55 -4.54 -6.40
C ILE A 88 -10.19 -3.67 -7.60
N LEU A 89 -10.13 -2.36 -7.39
CA LEU A 89 -9.60 -1.41 -8.37
C LEU A 89 -8.41 -0.67 -7.77
N ILE A 90 -7.20 -0.95 -8.24
CA ILE A 90 -5.99 -0.25 -7.84
C ILE A 90 -5.87 1.05 -8.65
N VAL A 91 -5.75 2.17 -7.97
CA VAL A 91 -5.56 3.51 -8.55
C VAL A 91 -4.12 3.96 -8.27
N PRO A 92 -3.17 3.74 -9.20
CA PRO A 92 -1.78 4.15 -9.03
C PRO A 92 -1.62 5.66 -9.25
N ALA A 93 -1.31 6.38 -8.18
CA ALA A 93 -1.01 7.80 -8.18
C ALA A 93 0.36 8.03 -7.52
N THR A 94 1.42 7.54 -8.16
CA THR A 94 2.79 7.57 -7.64
C THR A 94 3.72 8.38 -8.55
N MET A 95 4.82 8.91 -8.00
CA MET A 95 5.80 9.68 -8.76
C MET A 95 7.19 9.58 -8.13
N GLY A 96 8.14 8.93 -8.80
CA GLY A 96 9.49 8.69 -8.26
C GLY A 96 10.25 9.96 -7.87
N GLY A 97 11.00 9.92 -6.76
CA GLY A 97 11.88 11.01 -6.35
C GLY A 97 11.17 12.29 -5.89
N THR A 98 9.90 12.22 -5.51
CA THR A 98 9.12 13.40 -5.12
C THR A 98 8.91 13.48 -3.61
N GLY A 99 8.87 14.72 -3.11
CA GLY A 99 8.59 15.03 -1.72
C GLY A 99 7.46 16.03 -1.56
N PHE A 100 7.21 16.46 -0.34
CA PHE A 100 6.14 17.42 -0.08
C PHE A 100 6.41 18.80 -0.66
N ARG A 101 7.64 19.31 -0.52
CA ARG A 101 8.00 20.69 -0.89
C ARG A 101 9.13 20.81 -1.91
N ARG A 102 9.61 19.67 -2.40
CA ARG A 102 10.68 19.59 -3.38
C ARG A 102 10.56 18.30 -4.17
N HIS A 103 11.26 18.25 -5.28
CA HIS A 103 11.37 17.05 -6.09
C HIS A 103 12.83 16.80 -6.49
N GLY A 104 13.11 15.55 -6.84
CA GLY A 104 14.37 15.11 -7.41
C GLY A 104 14.18 14.76 -8.89
N THR A 105 14.31 13.47 -9.20
CA THR A 105 14.35 12.94 -10.57
C THR A 105 13.15 13.29 -11.43
N TYR A 106 11.93 13.21 -10.89
CA TYR A 106 10.72 13.57 -11.62
C TYR A 106 10.09 14.82 -11.02
N PRO A 107 9.55 15.73 -11.85
CA PRO A 107 8.91 16.94 -11.37
C PRO A 107 7.59 16.60 -10.65
N GLY A 108 7.39 17.21 -9.49
CA GLY A 108 6.10 17.24 -8.80
C GLY A 108 6.23 17.24 -7.28
N VAL A 109 5.24 17.82 -6.61
CA VAL A 109 5.23 17.96 -5.14
C VAL A 109 3.91 17.52 -4.54
N TRP A 110 3.95 17.04 -3.29
CA TRP A 110 2.78 16.50 -2.59
C TRP A 110 2.08 17.49 -1.66
N LYS A 111 2.69 18.64 -1.33
CA LYS A 111 2.08 19.61 -0.41
C LYS A 111 0.80 20.18 -1.00
N ALA A 112 -0.29 20.13 -0.24
CA ALA A 112 -1.57 20.69 -0.66
C ALA A 112 -1.43 22.17 -1.03
N GLY A 113 -1.98 22.55 -2.18
CA GLY A 113 -1.98 23.93 -2.67
C GLY A 113 -0.62 24.50 -3.05
N LEU A 114 0.44 23.68 -3.09
CA LEU A 114 1.76 24.09 -3.56
C LEU A 114 1.96 23.68 -5.02
N ASP A 115 2.13 24.65 -5.90
CA ASP A 115 2.70 24.45 -7.23
C ASP A 115 4.10 25.06 -7.24
N LEU A 116 5.05 24.38 -7.91
CA LEU A 116 6.36 24.95 -8.19
C LEU A 116 6.49 25.16 -9.70
N ASP A 117 7.32 26.11 -10.11
CA ASP A 117 7.59 26.30 -11.54
C ASP A 117 8.15 25.00 -12.14
N GLY A 118 7.53 24.54 -13.22
CA GLY A 118 7.86 23.26 -13.86
C GLY A 118 7.55 21.99 -13.05
N ALA A 119 6.91 22.08 -11.87
CA ALA A 119 6.58 20.92 -11.04
C ALA A 119 5.11 20.92 -10.59
N PRO A 120 4.28 19.95 -11.08
CA PRO A 120 2.85 19.95 -10.78
C PRO A 120 2.55 19.55 -9.33
N ASN A 121 1.40 19.98 -8.83
CA ASN A 121 0.83 19.44 -7.60
C ASN A 121 0.30 18.01 -7.78
N LEU A 122 1.02 17.03 -7.23
CA LEU A 122 0.70 15.61 -7.35
C LEU A 122 -0.52 15.19 -6.53
N LEU A 123 -0.81 15.90 -5.44
CA LEU A 123 -2.01 15.65 -4.64
C LEU A 123 -3.28 15.97 -5.44
N SER A 124 -3.32 17.12 -6.10
CA SER A 124 -4.44 17.50 -6.98
C SER A 124 -4.60 16.49 -8.11
N MET A 125 -3.50 16.08 -8.76
CA MET A 125 -3.53 15.06 -9.81
C MET A 125 -4.04 13.70 -9.29
N ALA A 126 -3.62 13.29 -8.09
CA ALA A 126 -4.07 12.04 -7.49
C ALA A 126 -5.56 12.04 -7.15
N ILE A 127 -6.09 13.16 -6.64
CA ILE A 127 -7.51 13.35 -6.34
C ILE A 127 -8.33 13.28 -7.63
N ASP A 128 -7.90 13.96 -8.69
CA ASP A 128 -8.59 13.93 -9.98
C ASP A 128 -8.55 12.53 -10.61
N HIS A 129 -7.43 11.82 -10.49
CA HIS A 129 -7.31 10.45 -10.96
C HIS A 129 -8.22 9.48 -10.19
N LEU A 130 -8.30 9.63 -8.86
CA LEU A 130 -9.21 8.87 -8.01
C LEU A 130 -10.68 9.12 -8.37
N ARG A 131 -11.08 10.38 -8.58
CA ARG A 131 -12.45 10.74 -8.99
C ARG A 131 -12.82 10.09 -10.33
N LYS A 132 -11.90 10.10 -11.31
CA LYS A 132 -12.09 9.43 -12.60
C LYS A 132 -12.22 7.91 -12.44
N ALA A 133 -11.40 7.31 -11.58
CA ALA A 133 -11.47 5.88 -11.28
C ALA A 133 -12.81 5.50 -10.63
N LEU A 134 -13.27 6.26 -9.63
CA LEU A 134 -14.56 6.05 -8.95
C LEU A 134 -15.74 6.20 -9.91
N SER A 135 -15.71 7.23 -10.77
CA SER A 135 -16.72 7.41 -11.82
C SER A 135 -16.77 6.23 -12.78
N SER A 136 -15.60 5.71 -13.19
CA SER A 136 -15.49 4.54 -14.08
C SER A 136 -15.91 3.23 -13.40
N ALA A 137 -15.69 3.13 -12.09
CA ALA A 137 -16.03 1.97 -11.28
C ALA A 137 -17.55 1.83 -11.08
N GLY A 138 -18.29 2.93 -11.16
CA GLY A 138 -19.74 2.96 -11.07
C GLY A 138 -20.29 2.74 -9.67
N HIS A 139 -21.62 2.68 -9.57
CA HIS A 139 -22.34 2.54 -8.30
C HIS A 139 -21.95 1.29 -7.50
N GLY A 140 -21.98 1.39 -6.17
CA GLY A 140 -21.60 0.30 -5.25
C GLY A 140 -20.09 0.18 -5.02
N SER A 141 -19.29 0.99 -5.71
CA SER A 141 -17.86 1.13 -5.46
C SER A 141 -17.58 2.03 -4.26
N ARG A 142 -16.50 1.76 -3.54
CA ARG A 142 -16.06 2.52 -2.35
C ARG A 142 -14.55 2.61 -2.31
N VAL A 143 -14.00 3.65 -1.67
CA VAL A 143 -12.57 3.66 -1.33
C VAL A 143 -12.35 2.78 -0.12
N ALA A 144 -11.68 1.65 -0.32
CA ALA A 144 -11.40 0.66 0.72
C ALA A 144 -10.13 1.01 1.50
N ALA A 145 -9.12 1.55 0.83
CA ALA A 145 -7.89 2.00 1.48
C ALA A 145 -7.13 3.01 0.62
N ALA A 146 -6.34 3.85 1.29
CA ALA A 146 -5.28 4.64 0.68
C ALA A 146 -3.93 4.20 1.27
N LEU A 147 -2.95 3.91 0.41
CA LEU A 147 -1.60 3.53 0.78
C LEU A 147 -0.65 4.69 0.46
N TRP A 148 0.14 5.12 1.42
CA TRP A 148 1.16 6.16 1.25
C TRP A 148 2.54 5.59 1.51
N GLN A 149 3.41 5.60 0.50
CA GLN A 149 4.81 5.21 0.64
C GLN A 149 5.73 6.31 0.08
N GLN A 150 6.21 7.17 0.98
CA GLN A 150 7.09 8.30 0.69
C GLN A 150 7.81 8.74 1.95
N GLY A 151 8.97 9.36 1.74
CA GLY A 151 9.70 10.10 2.77
C GLY A 151 11.18 10.27 2.43
N GLU A 152 11.70 9.47 1.50
CA GLU A 152 13.11 9.45 1.16
C GLU A 152 13.57 10.74 0.47
N ALA A 153 12.66 11.41 -0.24
CA ALA A 153 12.91 12.72 -0.83
C ALA A 153 12.80 13.88 0.17
N ASP A 154 12.28 13.67 1.40
CA ASP A 154 12.07 14.69 2.44
C ASP A 154 13.13 14.65 3.56
N ARG A 155 14.31 14.06 3.30
CA ARG A 155 15.47 14.11 4.21
C ARG A 155 15.74 15.50 4.83
N GLY A 156 16.13 15.53 6.09
CA GLY A 156 16.44 16.74 6.84
C GLY A 156 15.24 17.51 7.39
N ARG A 157 14.00 17.07 7.10
CA ARG A 157 12.80 17.68 7.69
C ARG A 157 12.60 17.23 9.14
N SER A 158 12.13 18.14 9.98
CA SER A 158 11.72 17.79 11.34
C SER A 158 10.45 16.93 11.34
N GLU A 159 10.21 16.22 12.44
CA GLU A 159 8.98 15.44 12.64
C GLU A 159 7.73 16.33 12.48
N ALA A 160 7.72 17.51 13.09
CA ALA A 160 6.58 18.41 13.07
C ALA A 160 6.27 18.94 11.66
N GLU A 161 7.30 19.30 10.88
CA GLU A 161 7.11 19.82 9.52
C GLU A 161 6.56 18.77 8.57
N TYR A 162 7.11 17.55 8.61
CA TYR A 162 6.62 16.46 7.76
C TYR A 162 5.22 16.00 8.19
N ALA A 163 4.99 15.89 9.50
CA ALA A 163 3.67 15.56 10.06
C ALA A 163 2.59 16.55 9.61
N ALA A 164 2.86 17.86 9.67
CA ALA A 164 1.89 18.87 9.27
C ALA A 164 1.46 18.74 7.80
N ASP A 165 2.42 18.54 6.89
CA ASP A 165 2.10 18.37 5.45
C ASP A 165 1.39 17.03 5.17
N LEU A 166 1.77 15.95 5.87
CA LEU A 166 1.11 14.64 5.74
C LEU A 166 -0.33 14.67 6.26
N ASP A 167 -0.55 15.25 7.44
CA ASP A 167 -1.86 15.36 8.03
C ASP A 167 -2.79 16.25 7.15
N GLU A 168 -2.23 17.31 6.55
CA GLU A 168 -2.92 18.16 5.55
C GLU A 168 -3.28 17.40 4.26
N LEU A 169 -2.38 16.55 3.75
CA LEU A 169 -2.63 15.69 2.60
C LEU A 169 -3.79 14.72 2.87
N ILE A 170 -3.77 14.06 4.03
CA ILE A 170 -4.82 13.11 4.42
C ILE A 170 -6.17 13.83 4.58
N ALA A 171 -6.18 14.97 5.27
CA ALA A 171 -7.37 15.78 5.45
C ALA A 171 -7.95 16.27 4.11
N THR A 172 -7.07 16.64 3.17
CA THR A 172 -7.48 17.10 1.83
C THR A 172 -8.12 15.98 1.03
N ILE A 173 -7.53 14.78 0.97
CA ILE A 173 -8.16 13.65 0.26
C ILE A 173 -9.54 13.34 0.83
N ARG A 174 -9.66 13.29 2.17
CA ARG A 174 -10.93 12.99 2.85
C ARG A 174 -12.01 14.04 2.64
N ARG A 175 -11.62 15.31 2.53
CA ARG A 175 -12.53 16.43 2.26
C ARG A 175 -12.97 16.45 0.80
N GLU A 176 -12.04 16.25 -0.12
CA GLU A 176 -12.26 16.40 -1.56
C GLU A 176 -12.91 15.15 -2.20
N VAL A 177 -12.79 13.98 -1.58
CA VAL A 177 -13.34 12.72 -2.09
C VAL A 177 -14.23 12.09 -1.01
N PRO A 178 -15.56 12.29 -1.06
CA PRO A 178 -16.49 11.79 -0.04
C PRO A 178 -16.38 10.28 0.22
N GLU A 179 -16.14 9.48 -0.83
CA GLU A 179 -15.95 8.03 -0.73
C GLU A 179 -14.69 7.64 0.04
N ALA A 180 -13.71 8.55 0.15
CA ALA A 180 -12.49 8.38 0.92
C ALA A 180 -12.57 8.97 2.35
N SER A 181 -13.61 9.73 2.68
CA SER A 181 -13.73 10.50 3.93
C SER A 181 -13.50 9.66 5.20
N ARG A 182 -13.88 8.39 5.15
CA ARG A 182 -13.71 7.41 6.24
C ARG A 182 -12.82 6.24 5.86
N ALA A 183 -12.18 6.23 4.70
CA ALA A 183 -11.32 5.11 4.31
C ALA A 183 -10.07 5.05 5.21
N PRO A 184 -9.61 3.82 5.58
CA PRO A 184 -8.30 3.63 6.17
C PRO A 184 -7.20 4.26 5.33
N PHE A 185 -6.41 5.14 5.95
CA PHE A 185 -5.22 5.73 5.32
C PHE A 185 -3.98 5.14 5.98
N LEU A 186 -3.22 4.35 5.22
CA LEU A 186 -2.12 3.56 5.73
C LEU A 186 -0.81 4.16 5.24
N VAL A 187 0.11 4.44 6.15
CA VAL A 187 1.42 5.02 5.87
C VAL A 187 2.52 3.97 6.04
N GLY A 188 3.43 3.88 5.08
CA GLY A 188 4.58 2.98 5.13
C GLY A 188 5.80 3.69 5.69
N GLY A 189 6.60 2.96 6.47
CA GLY A 189 7.93 3.45 6.84
C GLY A 189 8.93 3.36 5.68
N PRO A 190 9.97 4.23 5.67
CA PRO A 190 11.09 4.08 4.76
C PRO A 190 11.85 2.77 5.05
N PRO A 191 12.59 2.21 4.08
CA PRO A 191 13.43 1.03 4.31
C PRO A 191 14.40 1.24 5.48
N LYS A 192 14.67 0.17 6.25
CA LYS A 192 15.52 0.26 7.45
C LYS A 192 16.96 0.64 7.11
N GLU A 193 17.45 0.18 5.96
CA GLU A 193 18.73 0.55 5.37
C GLU A 193 18.81 2.05 5.10
N ARG A 194 17.72 2.67 4.59
CA ARG A 194 17.65 4.10 4.33
C ARG A 194 17.84 4.89 5.62
N VAL A 195 17.07 4.56 6.65
CA VAL A 195 17.14 5.26 7.95
C VAL A 195 18.49 5.07 8.61
N ARG A 196 19.08 3.87 8.50
CA ARG A 196 20.42 3.58 9.03
C ARG A 196 21.51 4.36 8.28
N ALA A 197 21.44 4.43 6.96
CA ALA A 197 22.44 5.09 6.12
C ALA A 197 22.33 6.62 6.18
N TYR A 198 21.12 7.15 6.40
CA TYR A 198 20.82 8.58 6.37
C TYR A 198 20.02 8.99 7.61
N PRO A 199 20.70 9.27 8.75
CA PRO A 199 20.05 9.64 10.01
C PRO A 199 19.19 10.91 9.94
N ASP A 200 19.39 11.76 8.94
CA ASP A 200 18.57 12.94 8.65
C ASP A 200 17.14 12.60 8.21
N HIS A 201 16.79 11.30 8.07
CA HIS A 201 15.41 10.84 7.88
C HIS A 201 14.66 10.59 9.19
N ALA A 202 15.30 10.72 10.36
CA ALA A 202 14.69 10.41 11.65
C ALA A 202 13.39 11.21 11.91
N GLY A 203 13.36 12.50 11.52
CA GLY A 203 12.14 13.31 11.63
C GLY A 203 10.99 12.74 10.80
N VAL A 204 11.28 12.35 9.56
CA VAL A 204 10.31 11.76 8.63
C VAL A 204 9.82 10.38 9.12
N ASP A 205 10.71 9.48 9.53
CA ASP A 205 10.32 8.16 10.05
C ASP A 205 9.44 8.28 11.30
N ASN A 206 9.81 9.16 12.24
CA ASN A 206 9.00 9.41 13.43
C ASN A 206 7.63 9.97 13.07
N ALA A 207 7.55 10.91 12.13
CA ALA A 207 6.29 11.49 11.69
C ALA A 207 5.36 10.43 11.10
N LEU A 208 5.88 9.55 10.23
CA LEU A 208 5.13 8.43 9.64
C LEU A 208 4.65 7.45 10.72
N ARG A 209 5.55 7.02 11.62
CA ARG A 209 5.24 6.07 12.70
C ARG A 209 4.14 6.58 13.64
N LYS A 210 4.14 7.89 13.92
CA LYS A 210 3.20 8.54 14.84
C LYS A 210 1.91 9.04 14.17
N THR A 211 1.75 8.91 12.86
CA THR A 211 0.52 9.32 12.15
C THR A 211 -0.76 8.75 12.78
N PRO A 212 -0.83 7.46 13.20
CA PRO A 212 -2.00 6.90 13.89
C PRO A 212 -2.42 7.63 15.17
N ALA A 213 -1.49 8.31 15.84
CA ALA A 213 -1.78 9.09 17.05
C ALA A 213 -2.29 10.52 16.74
N ARG A 214 -2.05 11.03 15.52
CA ARG A 214 -2.42 12.39 15.12
C ARG A 214 -3.68 12.44 14.25
N THR A 215 -3.90 11.42 13.44
CA THR A 215 -4.99 11.40 12.46
C THR A 215 -5.83 10.14 12.61
N ALA A 216 -7.14 10.31 12.80
CA ALA A 216 -8.09 9.21 12.96
C ALA A 216 -8.15 8.30 11.73
N ASN A 217 -8.49 7.03 11.95
CA ASN A 217 -8.54 5.98 10.94
C ASN A 217 -7.29 5.91 10.04
N THR A 218 -6.13 6.00 10.67
CA THR A 218 -4.84 5.83 10.00
C THR A 218 -4.02 4.73 10.66
N GLY A 219 -3.16 4.10 9.87
CA GLY A 219 -2.35 2.96 10.30
C GLY A 219 -0.92 3.08 9.82
N TYR A 220 0.01 2.45 10.54
CA TYR A 220 1.42 2.41 10.16
C TYR A 220 1.81 0.99 9.74
N ALA A 221 2.32 0.87 8.52
CA ALA A 221 2.93 -0.35 8.00
C ALA A 221 4.44 -0.29 8.25
N GLU A 222 4.92 -1.17 9.13
CA GLU A 222 6.36 -1.34 9.36
C GLU A 222 7.07 -1.64 8.03
N PRO A 223 8.28 -1.08 7.78
CA PRO A 223 9.07 -1.46 6.63
C PRO A 223 9.54 -2.92 6.75
N PRO A 224 9.92 -3.56 5.63
CA PRO A 224 10.57 -4.87 5.67
C PRO A 224 11.81 -4.89 6.60
N PRO A 225 12.23 -6.07 7.10
CA PRO A 225 13.52 -6.22 7.76
C PRO A 225 14.69 -5.79 6.87
N PHE A 226 15.89 -5.74 7.44
CA PHE A 226 17.11 -5.57 6.64
C PHE A 226 17.30 -6.71 5.63
N GLY A 227 17.91 -6.41 4.48
CA GLY A 227 18.22 -7.35 3.41
C GLY A 227 17.24 -7.34 2.22
N TYR A 228 16.29 -6.40 2.20
CA TYR A 228 15.23 -6.36 1.16
C TYR A 228 15.28 -5.10 0.28
N VAL A 229 16.47 -4.52 0.11
CA VAL A 229 16.75 -3.44 -0.84
C VAL A 229 17.67 -3.92 -1.97
N ASN A 230 17.48 -3.42 -3.20
CA ASN A 230 18.25 -3.83 -4.39
C ASN A 230 19.35 -2.84 -4.81
N ASP A 231 19.39 -1.65 -4.22
CA ASP A 231 20.38 -0.59 -4.50
C ASP A 231 21.21 -0.22 -3.26
N GLY A 232 21.21 -1.12 -2.27
CA GLY A 232 21.93 -0.99 -1.01
C GLY A 232 21.23 -0.16 0.06
N THR A 233 20.31 0.76 -0.27
CA THR A 233 19.71 1.62 0.77
C THR A 233 18.25 2.02 0.59
N THR A 234 17.75 2.13 -0.64
CA THR A 234 16.54 2.92 -0.91
C THR A 234 15.45 2.10 -1.56
N HIS A 235 15.72 1.33 -2.61
CA HIS A 235 14.66 0.69 -3.38
C HIS A 235 14.44 -0.75 -2.95
N LEU A 236 13.19 -1.10 -2.62
CA LEU A 236 12.83 -2.45 -2.17
C LEU A 236 12.86 -3.47 -3.32
N THR A 237 13.37 -4.67 -3.02
CA THR A 237 13.21 -5.86 -3.89
C THR A 237 11.74 -6.23 -4.04
N ALA A 238 11.41 -7.07 -5.03
CA ALA A 238 10.05 -7.61 -5.16
C ALA A 238 9.60 -8.33 -3.88
N GLN A 239 10.49 -9.09 -3.23
CA GLN A 239 10.18 -9.71 -1.94
C GLN A 239 9.93 -8.69 -0.82
N GLY A 240 10.73 -7.62 -0.76
CA GLY A 240 10.50 -6.50 0.16
C GLY A 240 9.13 -5.87 -0.04
N GLN A 241 8.70 -5.70 -1.29
CA GLN A 241 7.40 -5.14 -1.64
C GLN A 241 6.23 -6.05 -1.25
N ARG A 242 6.38 -7.38 -1.38
CA ARG A 242 5.40 -8.35 -0.85
C ARG A 242 5.26 -8.25 0.66
N ILE A 243 6.39 -8.17 1.37
CA ILE A 243 6.39 -7.98 2.83
C ILE A 243 5.68 -6.67 3.20
N LEU A 244 6.04 -5.57 2.55
CA LEU A 244 5.43 -4.26 2.81
C LEU A 244 3.92 -4.26 2.54
N GLY A 245 3.46 -4.83 1.41
CA GLY A 245 2.02 -4.97 1.13
C GLY A 245 1.29 -5.81 2.18
N GLY A 246 1.92 -6.89 2.65
CA GLY A 246 1.41 -7.66 3.79
C GLY A 246 1.36 -6.86 5.10
N ASN A 247 2.32 -5.96 5.33
CA ASN A 247 2.35 -5.11 6.51
C ASN A 247 1.26 -4.03 6.46
N TYR A 248 1.01 -3.46 5.28
CA TYR A 248 -0.17 -2.61 5.03
C TYR A 248 -1.46 -3.35 5.34
N PHE A 249 -1.62 -4.57 4.83
CA PHE A 249 -2.84 -5.35 5.06
C PHE A 249 -3.04 -5.67 6.55
N ARG A 250 -1.98 -6.02 7.28
CA ARG A 250 -2.09 -6.21 8.74
C ARG A 250 -2.50 -4.93 9.47
N SER A 251 -2.01 -3.76 9.03
CA SER A 251 -2.44 -2.48 9.61
C SER A 251 -3.90 -2.17 9.26
N TYR A 252 -4.34 -2.47 8.05
CA TYR A 252 -5.74 -2.35 7.62
C TYR A 252 -6.67 -3.19 8.50
N THR A 253 -6.37 -4.48 8.67
CA THR A 253 -7.20 -5.40 9.47
C THR A 253 -7.36 -4.93 10.92
N ARG A 254 -6.32 -4.33 11.52
CA ARG A 254 -6.40 -3.77 12.88
C ARG A 254 -7.35 -2.58 12.98
N LEU A 255 -7.50 -1.78 11.92
CA LEU A 255 -8.42 -0.65 11.90
C LEU A 255 -9.87 -1.11 11.70
N GLU A 256 -10.08 -2.08 10.81
CA GLU A 256 -11.42 -2.63 10.53
C GLU A 256 -11.94 -3.54 11.66
N HIS A 257 -11.04 -4.14 12.44
CA HIS A 257 -11.35 -5.00 13.58
C HIS A 257 -10.60 -4.55 14.85
N PRO A 258 -10.99 -3.42 15.46
CA PRO A 258 -10.28 -2.85 16.61
C PRO A 258 -10.42 -3.66 17.90
N ALA A 259 -11.34 -4.64 17.94
CA ALA A 259 -11.50 -5.57 19.06
C ALA A 259 -10.77 -6.90 18.81
N GLY A 260 -9.60 -7.07 19.42
CA GLY A 260 -9.08 -8.36 19.87
C GLY A 260 -8.84 -9.44 18.80
N LEU A 261 -7.83 -9.27 17.95
CA LEU A 261 -7.03 -10.44 17.56
C LEU A 261 -6.05 -10.74 18.71
N THR A 262 -6.49 -11.60 19.63
CA THR A 262 -5.54 -12.31 20.50
C THR A 262 -4.54 -13.05 19.61
N VAL A 263 -3.28 -13.01 20.04
CA VAL A 263 -2.11 -13.47 19.31
C VAL A 263 -2.04 -15.00 19.29
N ASP A 264 -3.04 -15.67 18.73
CA ASP A 264 -3.07 -17.13 18.57
C ASP A 264 -3.44 -17.59 17.14
N ALA A 265 -4.07 -16.75 16.32
CA ALA A 265 -4.50 -17.15 14.97
C ALA A 265 -3.40 -17.12 13.89
N LEU A 266 -2.17 -16.72 14.21
CA LEU A 266 -1.04 -16.67 13.25
C LEU A 266 0.12 -17.60 13.62
N ARG A 267 -0.07 -18.53 14.56
CA ARG A 267 0.98 -19.48 14.94
C ARG A 267 0.44 -20.92 14.99
N ARG A 268 0.36 -21.57 13.82
CA ARG A 268 0.68 -23.00 13.59
C ARG A 268 0.33 -23.43 12.16
N PRO A 269 1.26 -24.02 11.40
CA PRO A 269 0.91 -24.97 10.36
C PRO A 269 0.71 -26.37 10.99
N GLY A 270 -0.41 -27.01 10.69
CA GLY A 270 -0.57 -28.47 10.65
C GLY A 270 -0.54 -29.27 11.97
N ALA A 271 -1.74 -29.67 12.42
CA ALA A 271 -2.05 -31.00 12.97
C ALA A 271 -3.59 -31.07 13.00
N GLY A 272 -4.24 -31.76 12.07
CA GLY A 272 -4.25 -33.22 12.02
C GLY A 272 -5.39 -33.70 12.92
N ALA A 273 -6.57 -33.89 12.31
CA ALA A 273 -7.78 -34.42 12.94
C ALA A 273 -7.50 -35.76 13.63
N GLY A 274 -8.14 -35.96 14.79
CA GLY A 274 -7.81 -37.04 15.72
C GLY A 274 -8.42 -38.41 15.42
N ALA A 275 -8.11 -39.33 16.34
CA ALA A 275 -9.00 -40.40 16.77
C ALA A 275 -8.52 -40.90 18.15
N SER A 276 -9.49 -41.18 19.01
CA SER A 276 -9.37 -41.55 20.41
C SER A 276 -9.38 -43.07 20.65
N ASP A 277 -8.94 -43.41 21.86
CA ASP A 277 -9.30 -44.55 22.73
C ASP A 277 -8.78 -45.97 22.49
N GLY A 278 -8.18 -46.49 23.57
CA GLY A 278 -8.20 -47.92 23.95
C GLY A 278 -6.90 -48.43 24.61
N PRO A 279 -6.90 -48.81 25.91
CA PRO A 279 -5.75 -49.47 26.53
C PRO A 279 -5.88 -50.99 26.44
N GLN A 280 -4.89 -51.70 25.88
CA GLN A 280 -4.76 -53.16 26.05
C GLN A 280 -3.30 -53.62 26.17
N THR A 281 -3.02 -54.10 27.39
CA THR A 281 -2.26 -55.29 27.81
C THR A 281 -1.07 -55.85 27.01
N TYR A 282 0.00 -56.06 27.78
CA TYR A 282 1.09 -57.04 27.66
C TYR A 282 0.76 -58.32 26.85
N ASN A 283 1.68 -58.70 25.96
CA ASN A 283 2.21 -60.08 25.88
C ASN A 283 3.57 -60.14 25.19
N GLN A 284 4.45 -60.95 25.76
CA GLN A 284 5.72 -61.40 25.20
C GLN A 284 5.48 -62.30 23.98
N GLU A 285 6.40 -62.30 23.01
CA GLU A 285 7.12 -63.50 22.52
C GLU A 285 8.08 -63.20 21.35
N ASN A 286 9.32 -63.66 21.51
CA ASN A 286 10.22 -64.28 20.52
C ASN A 286 10.46 -63.65 19.13
N ARG A 287 11.60 -62.97 18.97
CA ARG A 287 12.80 -63.48 18.26
C ARG A 287 13.96 -62.49 18.38
#